data_AF-A0A934SAJ6-F1
#
_entry.id   AF-A0A934SAJ6-F1
#
_cell.length_a   1.000
_cell.length_b   1.000
_cell.length_c   1.000
_cell.angle_alpha   90.00
_cell.angle_beta   90.00
_cell.angle_gamma   90.00
#
_symmetry.space_group_name_H-M   'P 1'
#
loop_
_entity.id
_entity.type
_entity.pdbx_description
1 polymer ?
#
loop_
_entity_poly.entity_id
_entity_poly.type
_entity_poly.pdbx_seq_one_letter_code
_entity_poly.pdbx_strand_id
1 'polypeptide(L)'
;MNEIRPVGSALPPRRDSLVQAADVSPGGIDVVQARKRLDVLTSPYQVPRSQDRMLEYFERDQVPAHVRMTLASALNGDLVHQQLLFIAMVDTWPKLQKNINEIARLVSIAPWKVHAFARRGEKPKAGAEKLAKEVENLMWTMKPDVTRRENGFEGTIKALAMGYYFGHSVSEIRWQRQKDGSLKPRATKPLMARYFGYPSGWATDSDQEDRLMLDREGGLGA
;
A
#
# COMPACT_ATOMS: atom_id res chain seq x y z
N MET A 1 -5.94 46.04 -4.18
CA MET A 1 -5.11 44.83 -4.07
C MET A 1 -6.00 43.72 -3.53
N ASN A 2 -6.45 42.80 -4.38
CA ASN A 2 -7.33 41.70 -4.00
C ASN A 2 -6.49 40.49 -3.59
N GLU A 3 -6.62 40.05 -2.34
CA GLU A 3 -6.03 38.81 -1.85
C GLU A 3 -6.79 37.60 -2.42
N ILE A 4 -6.11 36.81 -3.26
CA ILE A 4 -6.59 35.51 -3.72
C ILE A 4 -6.28 34.50 -2.62
N ARG A 5 -7.29 34.06 -1.86
CA ARG A 5 -7.16 32.91 -0.96
C ARG A 5 -7.36 31.62 -1.77
N PRO A 6 -6.45 30.64 -1.69
CA PRO A 6 -6.69 29.35 -2.32
C PRO A 6 -7.86 28.67 -1.61
N VAL A 7 -8.90 28.34 -2.36
CA VAL A 7 -10.00 27.48 -1.91
C VAL A 7 -9.46 26.05 -1.84
N GLY A 8 -8.63 25.81 -0.82
CA GLY A 8 -8.25 24.48 -0.37
C GLY A 8 -9.39 23.97 0.49
N SER A 9 -10.20 23.09 -0.08
CA SER A 9 -11.18 22.26 0.61
C SER A 9 -10.63 21.82 1.97
N ALA A 10 -11.21 22.32 3.06
CA ALA A 10 -11.01 21.76 4.37
C ALA A 10 -11.26 20.25 4.24
N LEU A 11 -10.21 19.45 4.39
CA LEU A 11 -10.36 18.00 4.43
C LEU A 11 -11.42 17.70 5.49
N PRO A 12 -12.42 16.86 5.18
CA PRO A 12 -13.40 16.49 6.18
C PRO A 12 -12.66 15.96 7.43
N PRO A 13 -13.17 16.25 8.64
CA PRO A 13 -12.53 15.79 9.86
C PRO A 13 -12.31 14.28 9.77
N ARG A 14 -11.07 13.83 10.02
CA ARG A 14 -10.75 12.41 10.07
C ARG A 14 -11.74 11.76 11.02
N ARG A 15 -12.55 10.81 10.53
CA ARG A 15 -13.28 9.91 11.42
C ARG A 15 -12.25 9.22 12.30
N ASP A 16 -12.44 9.27 13.62
CA ASP A 16 -11.69 8.43 14.53
C ASP A 16 -11.94 6.98 14.11
N SER A 17 -10.92 6.32 13.55
CA SER A 17 -11.01 4.91 13.23
C SER A 17 -11.21 4.15 14.54
N LEU A 18 -12.41 3.62 14.76
CA LEU A 18 -12.76 2.75 15.90
C LEU A 18 -12.05 1.38 15.87
N VAL A 19 -11.02 1.23 15.04
CA VAL A 19 -10.13 0.08 15.11
C VAL A 19 -9.25 0.26 16.34
N GLN A 20 -9.75 -0.19 17.49
CA GLN A 20 -8.88 -0.54 18.61
C GLN A 20 -7.85 -1.53 18.05
N ALA A 21 -6.57 -1.17 18.09
CA ALA A 21 -5.53 -2.17 18.02
C ALA A 21 -5.87 -3.19 19.11
N ALA A 22 -6.15 -4.44 18.73
CA ALA A 22 -6.41 -5.48 19.70
C ALA A 22 -5.19 -5.54 20.62
N ASP A 23 -5.37 -5.14 21.88
CA ASP A 23 -4.37 -5.32 22.92
C ASP A 23 -4.06 -6.81 22.97
N VAL A 24 -2.90 -7.20 22.47
CA VAL A 24 -2.40 -8.57 22.59
C VAL A 24 -2.22 -8.80 24.09
N SER A 25 -3.15 -9.54 24.68
CA SER A 25 -3.05 -9.93 26.09
C SER A 25 -1.72 -10.64 26.32
N PRO A 26 -1.02 -10.38 27.43
CA PRO A 26 0.29 -10.95 27.73
C PRO A 26 0.22 -12.43 28.15
N GLY A 27 -0.72 -13.20 27.57
CA GLY A 27 -0.81 -14.64 27.71
C GLY A 27 0.14 -15.32 26.73
N GLY A 28 1.03 -16.17 27.28
CA GLY A 28 2.12 -16.85 26.59
C GLY A 28 1.92 -17.09 25.10
N ILE A 29 2.78 -16.46 24.30
CA ILE A 29 2.88 -16.75 22.87
C ILE A 29 3.42 -18.18 22.76
N ASP A 30 2.55 -19.11 22.37
CA ASP A 30 2.92 -20.48 22.05
C ASP A 30 4.03 -20.46 20.98
N VAL A 31 5.22 -20.99 21.31
CA VAL A 31 6.46 -20.82 20.54
C VAL A 31 6.31 -21.38 19.12
N VAL A 32 5.46 -22.39 18.94
CA VAL A 32 5.14 -22.98 17.63
C VAL A 32 4.26 -22.05 16.79
N GLN A 33 3.27 -21.39 17.40
CA GLN A 33 2.45 -20.38 16.73
C GLN A 33 3.27 -19.11 16.43
N ALA A 34 4.18 -18.72 17.32
CA ALA A 34 5.12 -17.63 17.10
C ALA A 34 6.00 -17.91 15.88
N ARG A 35 6.57 -19.13 15.79
CA ARG A 35 7.38 -19.57 14.64
C ARG A 35 6.57 -19.58 13.35
N LYS A 36 5.37 -20.18 13.33
CA LYS A 36 4.48 -20.14 12.15
C LYS A 36 4.11 -18.72 11.73
N ARG A 37 3.75 -17.83 12.67
CA ARG A 37 3.48 -16.42 12.37
C ARG A 37 4.71 -15.69 11.81
N LEU A 38 5.88 -16.05 12.29
CA LEU A 38 7.13 -15.43 11.88
C LEU A 38 7.61 -15.91 10.50
N ASP A 39 7.40 -17.18 10.17
CA ASP A 39 7.63 -17.71 8.82
C ASP A 39 6.70 -17.03 7.82
N VAL A 40 5.45 -16.72 8.21
CA VAL A 40 4.51 -15.94 7.38
C VAL A 40 4.99 -14.51 7.13
N LEU A 41 5.59 -13.84 8.13
CA LEU A 41 6.07 -12.45 8.00
C LEU A 41 7.39 -12.34 7.21
N THR A 42 8.19 -13.40 7.18
CA THR A 42 9.49 -13.43 6.50
C THR A 42 9.41 -14.05 5.10
N SER A 43 8.38 -14.87 4.84
CA SER A 43 8.13 -15.44 3.52
C SER A 43 7.50 -14.43 2.57
N PRO A 44 7.92 -14.38 1.30
CA PRO A 44 7.28 -13.55 0.28
C PRO A 44 5.79 -13.85 0.16
N TYR A 45 4.95 -12.83 0.27
CA TYR A 45 3.56 -12.88 -0.15
C TYR A 45 3.48 -12.94 -1.68
N GLN A 46 4.16 -12.02 -2.36
CA GLN A 46 4.21 -12.01 -3.82
C GLN A 46 5.43 -12.75 -4.37
N VAL A 47 5.17 -13.73 -5.25
CA VAL A 47 6.14 -14.38 -6.13
C VAL A 47 5.69 -14.12 -7.58
N PRO A 48 6.47 -13.39 -8.40
CA PRO A 48 6.07 -13.08 -9.78
C PRO A 48 5.81 -14.35 -10.59
N ARG A 49 4.67 -14.43 -11.27
CA ARG A 49 4.29 -15.57 -12.13
C ARG A 49 4.35 -15.18 -13.60
N SER A 50 4.52 -16.15 -14.50
CA SER A 50 4.54 -15.91 -15.95
C SER A 50 3.26 -15.23 -16.45
N GLN A 51 2.12 -15.59 -15.87
CA GLN A 51 0.79 -15.03 -16.18
C GLN A 51 0.70 -13.51 -15.92
N ASP A 52 1.49 -12.96 -14.98
CA ASP A 52 1.52 -11.51 -14.71
C ASP A 52 1.91 -10.71 -15.96
N ARG A 53 2.76 -11.28 -16.84
CA ARG A 53 3.17 -10.62 -18.09
C ARG A 53 2.09 -10.63 -19.15
N MET A 54 1.22 -11.65 -19.16
CA MET A 54 0.20 -11.81 -20.20
C MET A 54 -0.95 -10.81 -20.02
N LEU A 55 -1.34 -10.55 -18.77
CA LEU A 55 -2.37 -9.54 -18.45
C LEU A 55 -2.00 -8.15 -18.97
N GLU A 56 -0.72 -7.77 -18.85
CA GLU A 56 -0.19 -6.48 -19.31
C GLU A 56 -0.34 -6.25 -20.83
N TYR A 57 -0.41 -7.32 -21.64
CA TYR A 57 -0.58 -7.20 -23.09
C TYR A 57 -2.03 -7.02 -23.54
N PHE A 58 -3.01 -7.59 -22.83
CA PHE A 58 -4.41 -7.58 -23.27
C PHE A 58 -5.06 -6.19 -23.20
N GLU A 59 -4.58 -5.32 -22.33
CA GLU A 59 -5.24 -4.02 -22.08
C GLU A 59 -4.62 -2.82 -22.79
N ARG A 60 -3.67 -3.03 -23.71
CA ARG A 60 -3.09 -1.93 -24.51
C ARG A 60 -4.02 -1.41 -25.62
N ASP A 61 -4.94 -2.24 -26.12
CA ASP A 61 -5.94 -1.85 -27.11
C ASP A 61 -7.31 -1.59 -26.46
N GLN A 62 -7.48 -0.38 -25.91
CA GLN A 62 -8.74 0.05 -25.28
C GLN A 62 -9.60 0.89 -26.23
N VAL A 63 -10.77 0.38 -26.60
CA VAL A 63 -11.80 1.20 -27.26
C VAL A 63 -12.56 2.04 -26.22
N PRO A 64 -13.11 3.22 -26.58
CA PRO A 64 -13.81 4.09 -25.62
C PRO A 64 -14.98 3.41 -24.87
N ALA A 65 -15.61 2.40 -25.47
CA ALA A 65 -16.64 1.60 -24.81
C ALA A 65 -16.07 0.73 -23.68
N HIS A 66 -14.90 0.12 -23.86
CA HIS A 66 -14.22 -0.68 -22.85
C HIS A 66 -13.79 0.19 -21.67
N VAL A 67 -13.23 1.37 -21.93
CA VAL A 67 -12.86 2.33 -20.87
C VAL A 67 -14.07 2.66 -19.99
N ARG A 68 -15.24 2.94 -20.58
CA ARG A 68 -16.47 3.20 -19.82
C ARG A 68 -16.90 2.00 -18.98
N MET A 69 -16.81 0.79 -19.55
CA MET A 69 -17.15 -0.44 -18.86
C MET A 69 -16.20 -0.68 -17.67
N THR A 70 -14.89 -0.55 -17.86
CA THR A 70 -13.88 -0.68 -16.81
C THR A 70 -14.11 0.31 -15.67
N LEU A 71 -14.42 1.58 -15.99
CA LEU A 71 -14.74 2.58 -14.97
C LEU A 71 -16.03 2.27 -14.20
N ALA A 72 -17.03 1.68 -14.87
CA ALA A 72 -18.25 1.22 -14.20
C ALA A 72 -18.00 -0.02 -13.32
N SER A 73 -17.19 -0.98 -13.79
CA SER A 73 -16.80 -2.17 -13.03
C SER A 73 -15.93 -1.82 -11.81
N ALA A 74 -15.09 -0.78 -11.91
CA ALA A 74 -14.31 -0.28 -10.79
C ALA A 74 -15.18 0.15 -9.59
N LEU A 75 -16.40 0.67 -9.83
CA LEU A 75 -17.34 0.99 -8.76
C LEU A 75 -17.82 -0.26 -7.99
N ASN A 76 -17.76 -1.43 -8.63
CA ASN A 76 -18.11 -2.72 -8.04
C ASN A 76 -16.89 -3.46 -7.46
N GLY A 77 -15.73 -2.79 -7.35
CA GLY A 77 -14.52 -3.38 -6.75
C GLY A 77 -13.64 -4.16 -7.72
N ASP A 78 -13.80 -3.96 -9.04
CA ASP A 78 -12.89 -4.53 -10.05
C ASP A 78 -11.56 -3.76 -10.09
N LEU A 79 -10.69 -4.08 -9.15
CA LEU A 79 -9.39 -3.41 -8.97
C LEU A 79 -8.41 -3.75 -10.09
N VAL A 80 -8.52 -4.94 -10.70
CA VAL A 80 -7.59 -5.44 -11.72
C VAL A 80 -7.70 -4.61 -12.99
N HIS A 81 -8.89 -4.57 -13.59
CA HIS A 81 -9.10 -3.80 -14.82
C HIS A 81 -8.90 -2.29 -14.57
N GLN A 82 -9.28 -1.80 -13.39
CA GLN A 82 -8.98 -0.42 -13.02
C GLN A 82 -7.48 -0.14 -13.04
N GLN A 83 -6.67 -0.95 -12.35
CA GLN A 83 -5.22 -0.75 -12.27
C GLN A 83 -4.58 -0.80 -13.66
N LEU A 84 -4.97 -1.77 -14.48
CA LEU A 84 -4.35 -1.99 -15.77
C LEU A 84 -4.74 -0.92 -16.81
N LEU A 85 -5.98 -0.42 -16.78
CA LEU A 85 -6.38 0.76 -17.54
C LEU A 85 -5.46 1.95 -17.22
N PHE A 86 -5.19 2.22 -15.94
CA PHE A 86 -4.30 3.32 -15.57
C PHE A 86 -2.85 3.09 -15.97
N ILE A 87 -2.35 1.85 -15.91
CA ILE A 87 -1.03 1.49 -16.43
C ILE A 87 -0.98 1.79 -17.94
N ALA A 88 -1.99 1.35 -18.70
CA ALA A 88 -2.08 1.62 -20.13
C ALA A 88 -2.11 3.14 -20.41
N MET A 89 -2.90 3.91 -19.66
CA MET A 89 -2.93 5.38 -19.78
C MET A 89 -1.56 6.02 -19.53
N VAL A 90 -0.83 5.57 -18.50
CA VAL A 90 0.51 6.10 -18.18
C VAL A 90 1.51 5.73 -19.27
N ASP A 91 1.43 4.54 -19.83
CA ASP A 91 2.31 4.08 -20.91
C ASP A 91 2.06 4.84 -22.23
N THR A 92 0.79 5.11 -22.57
CA THR A 92 0.42 5.72 -23.86
C THR A 92 0.32 7.25 -23.81
N TRP A 93 0.31 7.88 -22.63
CA TRP A 93 0.17 9.32 -22.48
C TRP A 93 1.40 9.96 -21.80
N PRO A 94 2.44 10.37 -22.58
CA PRO A 94 3.70 10.86 -22.03
C PRO A 94 3.58 12.08 -21.10
N LYS A 95 2.64 12.98 -21.39
CA LYS A 95 2.40 14.17 -20.55
C LYS A 95 1.84 13.79 -19.19
N LEU A 96 0.91 12.83 -19.15
CA LEU A 96 0.36 12.29 -17.91
C LEU A 96 1.47 11.61 -17.10
N GLN A 97 2.23 10.73 -17.74
CA GLN A 97 3.37 10.03 -17.12
C GLN A 97 4.36 11.02 -16.50
N LYS A 98 4.76 12.06 -17.24
CA LYS A 98 5.68 13.10 -16.75
C LYS A 98 5.13 13.77 -15.49
N ASN A 99 3.88 14.24 -15.54
CA ASN A 99 3.26 14.97 -14.43
C ASN A 99 3.11 14.10 -13.18
N ILE A 100 2.65 12.86 -13.34
CA ILE A 100 2.51 11.91 -12.23
C ILE A 100 3.87 11.60 -11.61
N ASN A 101 4.89 11.33 -12.45
CA ASN A 101 6.23 11.05 -11.97
C ASN A 101 6.85 12.23 -11.21
N GLU A 102 6.59 13.46 -11.65
CA GLU A 102 7.03 14.67 -10.97
C GLU A 102 6.38 14.80 -9.59
N ILE A 103 5.06 14.65 -9.51
CA ILE A 103 4.33 14.72 -8.24
C ILE A 103 4.79 13.60 -7.30
N ALA A 104 4.84 12.36 -7.77
CA ALA A 104 5.28 11.22 -6.96
C ALA A 104 6.73 11.40 -6.46
N ARG A 105 7.61 11.97 -7.29
CA ARG A 105 8.98 12.33 -6.88
C ARG A 105 8.96 13.39 -5.77
N LEU A 106 8.23 14.49 -5.95
CA LEU A 106 8.17 15.58 -4.97
C LEU A 106 7.61 15.10 -3.61
N VAL A 107 6.59 14.24 -3.63
CA VAL A 107 6.04 13.64 -2.40
C VAL A 107 7.06 12.70 -1.75
N SER A 108 7.80 11.91 -2.54
CA SER A 108 8.79 10.97 -2.00
C SER A 108 9.96 11.65 -1.26
N ILE A 109 10.38 12.84 -1.73
CA ILE A 109 11.50 13.59 -1.15
C ILE A 109 11.05 14.69 -0.17
N ALA A 110 9.77 14.72 0.21
CA ALA A 110 9.28 15.66 1.21
C ALA A 110 10.07 15.49 2.53
N PRO A 111 10.19 16.55 3.36
CA PRO A 111 10.90 16.48 4.63
C PRO A 111 10.10 15.70 5.68
N TRP A 112 10.12 14.37 5.55
CA TRP A 112 9.44 13.45 6.46
C TRP A 112 10.07 13.49 7.84
N LYS A 113 9.21 13.66 8.86
CA LYS A 113 9.61 13.66 10.27
C LYS A 113 8.68 12.77 11.07
N VAL A 114 9.25 11.92 11.92
CA VAL A 114 8.48 11.10 12.84
C VAL A 114 8.26 11.87 14.13
N HIS A 115 6.99 12.04 14.50
CA HIS A 115 6.63 12.69 15.76
C HIS A 115 6.33 11.63 16.82
N ALA A 116 6.90 11.82 18.01
CA ALA A 116 6.58 10.99 19.17
C ALA A 116 5.12 11.18 19.56
N PHE A 117 4.44 10.08 19.86
CA PHE A 117 3.06 10.11 20.30
C PHE A 117 2.93 10.84 21.64
N ALA A 118 1.99 11.78 21.69
CA ALA A 118 1.52 12.46 22.89
C ALA A 118 0.04 12.80 22.73
N ARG A 119 -0.71 12.78 23.83
CA ARG A 119 -2.08 13.32 23.80
C ARG A 119 -2.03 14.84 23.64
N ARG A 120 -3.13 15.41 23.14
CA ARG A 120 -3.22 16.85 22.89
C ARG A 120 -2.93 17.63 24.19
N GLY A 121 -1.93 18.51 24.14
CA GLY A 121 -1.51 19.34 25.28
C GLY A 121 -0.50 18.69 26.22
N GLU A 122 -0.22 17.39 26.06
CA GLU A 122 0.79 16.68 26.85
C GLU A 122 2.16 16.68 26.16
N LYS A 123 3.22 16.48 26.96
CA LYS A 123 4.56 16.19 26.42
C LYS A 123 4.69 14.69 26.14
N PRO A 124 5.39 14.30 25.06
CA PRO A 124 5.68 12.90 24.80
C PRO A 124 6.42 12.25 25.97
N LYS A 125 6.10 11.00 26.26
CA LYS A 125 6.84 10.20 27.25
C LYS A 125 8.21 9.81 26.66
N ALA A 126 9.22 9.65 27.50
CA ALA A 126 10.57 9.26 27.07
C ALA A 126 10.59 7.98 26.20
N GLY A 127 9.73 7.00 26.51
CA GLY A 127 9.58 5.79 25.69
C GLY A 127 9.03 6.06 24.28
N ALA A 128 8.09 7.00 24.14
CA ALA A 128 7.54 7.40 22.84
C ALA A 128 8.57 8.16 22.00
N GLU A 129 9.41 8.98 22.62
CA GLU A 129 10.52 9.65 21.94
C GLU A 129 11.56 8.66 21.44
N LYS A 130 11.90 7.66 22.25
CA LYS A 130 12.82 6.59 21.86
C LYS A 130 12.26 5.82 20.65
N LEU A 131 10.97 5.44 20.69
CA LEU A 131 10.30 4.74 19.61
C LEU A 131 10.25 5.58 18.32
N ALA A 132 9.93 6.87 18.42
CA ALA A 132 9.90 7.76 17.26
C ALA A 132 11.26 7.83 16.55
N LYS A 133 12.34 7.99 17.33
CA LYS A 133 13.72 7.96 16.80
C LYS A 133 14.06 6.63 16.15
N GLU A 134 13.61 5.52 16.75
CA GLU A 134 13.83 4.18 16.19
C GLU A 134 13.09 4.00 14.86
N VAL A 135 11.80 4.39 14.79
CA VAL A 135 11.01 4.33 13.55
C VAL A 135 11.62 5.23 12.47
N GLU A 136 12.06 6.44 12.82
CA GLU A 136 12.74 7.34 11.90
C GLU A 136 14.03 6.72 11.35
N ASN A 137 14.84 6.09 12.21
CA ASN A 137 16.01 5.34 11.76
C ASN A 137 15.64 4.17 10.84
N LEU A 138 14.57 3.44 11.13
CA LEU A 138 14.10 2.32 10.31
C LEU A 138 13.66 2.76 8.91
N MET A 139 13.05 3.93 8.78
CA MET A 139 12.67 4.50 7.47
C MET A 139 13.89 4.64 6.56
N TRP A 140 14.99 5.18 7.08
CA TRP A 140 16.19 5.48 6.28
C TRP A 140 17.17 4.31 6.15
N THR A 141 17.00 3.24 6.92
CA THR A 141 17.91 2.07 6.94
C THR A 141 17.37 0.84 6.22
N MET A 142 16.28 1.00 5.47
CA MET A 142 15.77 -0.03 4.56
C MET A 142 16.84 -0.45 3.54
N LYS A 143 16.89 -1.74 3.21
CA LYS A 143 17.84 -2.36 2.28
C LYS A 143 17.10 -3.09 1.16
N PRO A 144 16.50 -2.35 0.21
CA PRO A 144 15.79 -2.94 -0.92
C PRO A 144 16.73 -3.70 -1.85
N ASP A 145 16.21 -4.76 -2.47
CA ASP A 145 16.87 -5.48 -3.56
C ASP A 145 16.24 -5.10 -4.91
N VAL A 146 17.03 -4.45 -5.76
CA VAL A 146 16.61 -3.96 -7.08
C VAL A 146 16.21 -5.12 -7.99
N THR A 147 16.88 -6.29 -7.92
CA THR A 147 16.56 -7.42 -8.80
C THR A 147 15.20 -8.04 -8.45
N ARG A 148 14.70 -7.78 -7.23
CA ARG A 148 13.39 -8.24 -6.74
C ARG A 148 12.30 -7.18 -6.87
N ARG A 149 12.62 -6.03 -7.45
CA ARG A 149 11.75 -4.85 -7.59
C ARG A 149 11.24 -4.34 -6.24
N GLU A 150 12.14 -4.25 -5.27
CA GLU A 150 11.81 -3.78 -3.93
C GLU A 150 12.13 -2.30 -3.75
N ASN A 151 11.40 -1.67 -2.85
CA ASN A 151 11.49 -0.26 -2.56
C ASN A 151 12.04 -0.02 -1.15
N GLY A 152 12.90 1.00 -1.04
CA GLY A 152 13.19 1.66 0.24
C GLY A 152 12.06 2.63 0.61
N PHE A 153 12.28 3.48 1.60
CA PHE A 153 11.25 4.40 2.07
C PHE A 153 10.74 5.35 0.98
N GLU A 154 11.63 6.04 0.26
CA GLU A 154 11.21 6.94 -0.83
C GLU A 154 10.40 6.21 -1.92
N GLY A 155 10.86 5.02 -2.34
CA GLY A 155 10.13 4.20 -3.31
C GLY A 155 8.77 3.74 -2.79
N THR A 156 8.65 3.50 -1.48
CA THR A 156 7.37 3.17 -0.83
C THR A 156 6.41 4.35 -0.92
N ILE A 157 6.87 5.55 -0.56
CA ILE A 157 6.06 6.77 -0.66
C ILE A 157 5.65 7.04 -2.11
N LYS A 158 6.56 6.81 -3.06
CA LYS A 158 6.28 6.95 -4.49
C LYS A 158 5.18 5.99 -4.96
N ALA A 159 5.25 4.72 -4.54
CA ALA A 159 4.21 3.74 -4.83
C ALA A 159 2.86 4.11 -4.20
N LEU A 160 2.84 4.58 -2.94
CA LEU A 160 1.64 5.05 -2.29
C LEU A 160 1.04 6.28 -2.98
N ALA A 161 1.88 7.21 -3.46
CA ALA A 161 1.44 8.37 -4.22
C ALA A 161 0.76 7.97 -5.55
N MET A 162 1.20 6.87 -6.19
CA MET A 162 0.51 6.31 -7.36
C MET A 162 -0.91 5.85 -7.03
N GLY A 163 -1.16 5.40 -5.80
CA GLY A 163 -2.49 5.00 -5.33
C GLY A 163 -3.53 6.12 -5.39
N TYR A 164 -3.11 7.39 -5.34
CA TYR A 164 -4.00 8.53 -5.57
C TYR A 164 -4.59 8.51 -6.99
N TYR A 165 -3.79 8.10 -7.98
CA TYR A 165 -4.22 8.05 -9.38
C TYR A 165 -4.92 6.74 -9.74
N PHE A 166 -4.40 5.62 -9.22
CA PHE A 166 -4.95 4.30 -9.52
C PHE A 166 -6.20 3.96 -8.67
N GLY A 167 -6.51 4.79 -7.67
CA GLY A 167 -7.60 4.58 -6.71
C GLY A 167 -7.21 3.68 -5.54
N HIS A 168 -6.17 2.84 -5.70
CA HIS A 168 -5.67 1.95 -4.68
C HIS A 168 -4.15 1.76 -4.81
N SER A 169 -3.50 1.44 -3.69
CA SER A 169 -2.10 0.99 -3.67
C SER A 169 -1.88 0.09 -2.47
N VAL A 170 -1.43 -1.14 -2.73
CA VAL A 170 -1.07 -2.10 -1.69
C VAL A 170 0.40 -2.42 -1.82
N SER A 171 1.13 -2.46 -0.70
CA SER A 171 2.54 -2.82 -0.67
C SER A 171 2.81 -3.80 0.45
N GLU A 172 3.49 -4.89 0.12
CA GLU A 172 3.96 -5.88 1.09
C GLU A 172 5.19 -5.34 1.81
N ILE A 173 5.18 -5.36 3.14
CA ILE A 173 6.36 -5.05 3.96
C ILE A 173 7.20 -6.32 4.12
N ARG A 174 8.45 -6.27 3.70
CA ARG A 174 9.42 -7.37 3.83
C ARG A 174 10.17 -7.23 5.14
N TRP A 175 9.96 -8.16 6.05
CA TRP A 175 10.61 -8.16 7.36
C TRP A 175 11.94 -8.92 7.33
N GLN A 176 12.91 -8.45 8.13
CA GLN A 176 14.18 -9.14 8.36
C GLN A 176 14.42 -9.30 9.85
N ARG A 177 14.72 -10.53 10.26
CA ARG A 177 15.17 -10.85 11.62
C ARG A 177 16.60 -10.36 11.85
N GLN A 178 16.81 -9.66 12.96
CA GLN A 178 18.12 -9.23 13.43
C GLN A 178 18.78 -10.30 14.31
N LYS A 179 20.07 -10.11 14.62
CA LYS A 179 20.84 -11.05 15.47
C LYS A 179 20.26 -11.18 16.89
N ASP A 180 19.65 -10.11 17.40
CA ASP A 180 18.98 -10.07 18.70
C ASP A 180 17.55 -10.65 18.69
N GLY A 181 17.09 -11.15 17.53
CA GLY A 181 15.76 -11.72 17.36
C GLY A 181 14.66 -10.71 17.03
N SER A 182 14.96 -9.40 17.06
CA SER A 182 14.00 -8.36 16.66
C SER A 182 13.69 -8.41 15.16
N LEU A 183 12.54 -7.88 14.76
CA LEU A 183 12.16 -7.72 13.35
C LEU A 183 12.27 -6.26 12.95
N LYS A 184 12.86 -6.03 11.78
CA LYS A 184 12.85 -4.71 11.13
C LYS A 184 12.31 -4.78 9.72
N PRO A 185 11.64 -3.73 9.23
CA PRO A 185 11.31 -3.64 7.81
C PRO A 185 12.62 -3.54 7.03
N ARG A 186 12.81 -4.45 6.08
CA ARG A 186 13.95 -4.42 5.16
C ARG A 186 13.59 -3.66 3.90
N ALA A 187 12.41 -3.88 3.35
CA ALA A 187 11.96 -3.28 2.10
C ALA A 187 10.43 -3.31 2.00
N THR A 188 9.87 -2.62 1.01
CA THR A 188 8.49 -2.87 0.58
C THR A 188 8.45 -3.36 -0.86
N LYS A 189 7.34 -3.98 -1.25
CA LYS A 189 7.08 -4.40 -2.63
C LYS A 189 5.64 -4.10 -3.01
N PRO A 190 5.39 -3.22 -4.00
CA PRO A 190 4.04 -2.96 -4.50
C PRO A 190 3.40 -4.24 -5.01
N LEU A 191 2.16 -4.49 -4.60
CA LEU A 191 1.36 -5.63 -5.05
C LEU A 191 0.53 -5.22 -6.27
N MET A 192 0.34 -6.16 -7.18
CA MET A 192 -0.63 -6.02 -8.28
C MET A 192 -2.03 -6.39 -7.77
N ALA A 193 -3.05 -5.72 -8.28
CA ALA A 193 -4.45 -5.87 -7.89
C ALA A 193 -4.97 -7.30 -8.06
N ARG A 194 -4.36 -8.13 -8.89
CA ARG A 194 -4.75 -9.55 -8.94
C ARG A 194 -4.62 -10.27 -7.59
N TYR A 195 -3.72 -9.81 -6.73
CA TYR A 195 -3.41 -10.45 -5.44
C TYR A 195 -4.26 -9.89 -4.28
N PHE A 196 -5.15 -8.93 -4.54
CA PHE A 196 -6.01 -8.35 -3.51
C PHE A 196 -7.33 -7.83 -4.09
N GLY A 197 -8.40 -7.92 -3.32
CA GLY A 197 -9.72 -7.50 -3.78
C GLY A 197 -10.68 -7.28 -2.62
N TYR A 198 -11.93 -7.01 -2.95
CA TYR A 198 -13.03 -6.97 -1.99
C TYR A 198 -13.96 -8.16 -2.23
N PRO A 199 -14.77 -8.57 -1.24
CA PRO A 199 -15.75 -9.62 -1.46
C PRO A 199 -16.67 -9.25 -2.62
N SER A 200 -16.70 -10.07 -3.66
CA SER A 200 -17.68 -9.96 -4.74
C SER A 200 -18.76 -11.01 -4.53
N GLY A 201 -20.03 -10.64 -4.73
CA GLY A 201 -21.19 -11.49 -4.42
C GLY A 201 -21.27 -12.81 -5.20
N TRP A 202 -20.32 -13.09 -6.09
CA TRP A 202 -20.23 -14.33 -6.87
C TRP A 202 -19.35 -15.40 -6.21
N ALA A 203 -18.46 -15.02 -5.29
CA ALA A 203 -17.45 -15.92 -4.71
C ALA A 203 -17.72 -16.29 -3.25
N THR A 204 -18.61 -15.58 -2.56
CA THR A 204 -18.87 -15.74 -1.12
C THR A 204 -20.30 -15.35 -0.78
N ASP A 205 -20.87 -15.97 0.26
CA ASP A 205 -22.17 -15.59 0.85
C ASP A 205 -22.29 -14.06 0.94
N SER A 206 -23.42 -13.52 0.50
CA SER A 206 -23.68 -12.08 0.32
C SER A 206 -23.69 -11.24 1.60
N ASP A 207 -23.22 -11.79 2.72
CA ASP A 207 -23.20 -11.19 4.06
C ASP A 207 -21.77 -11.07 4.64
N GLN A 208 -20.74 -11.16 3.79
CA GLN A 208 -19.37 -10.90 4.23
C GLN A 208 -19.11 -9.41 4.44
N GLU A 209 -18.35 -9.11 5.50
CA GLU A 209 -17.83 -7.76 5.78
C GLU A 209 -17.01 -7.25 4.59
N ASP A 210 -17.32 -6.05 4.13
CA ASP A 210 -16.58 -5.37 3.06
C ASP A 210 -15.17 -5.00 3.54
N ARG A 211 -14.20 -5.89 3.24
CA ARG A 211 -12.82 -5.78 3.70
C ARG A 211 -11.84 -6.19 2.62
N LEU A 212 -10.66 -5.58 2.62
CA LEU A 212 -9.59 -5.97 1.71
C LEU A 212 -9.17 -7.43 1.98
N MET A 213 -9.37 -8.28 0.99
CA MET A 213 -8.93 -9.67 0.96
C MET A 213 -7.62 -9.77 0.19
N LEU A 214 -6.75 -10.67 0.63
CA LEU A 214 -5.46 -10.95 -0.01
C LEU A 214 -5.46 -12.41 -0.46
N ASP A 215 -5.16 -12.66 -1.73
CA ASP A 215 -4.92 -14.01 -2.25
C ASP A 215 -3.53 -14.15 -2.91
N ARG A 216 -2.78 -15.15 -2.45
CA ARG A 216 -1.42 -15.45 -2.94
C ARG A 216 -1.43 -16.07 -4.33
N GLU A 217 -2.53 -16.74 -4.68
CA GLU A 217 -2.70 -17.37 -5.99
C GLU A 217 -3.18 -16.36 -7.05
N GLY A 218 -3.74 -15.24 -6.59
CA GLY A 218 -4.16 -14.12 -7.41
C GLY A 218 -5.46 -14.37 -8.15
N GLY A 219 -6.41 -15.06 -7.52
CA GLY A 219 -7.74 -15.39 -8.01
C GLY A 219 -8.86 -14.47 -7.52
N LEU A 220 -8.53 -13.37 -6.81
CA LEU A 220 -9.52 -12.39 -6.32
C LEU A 220 -9.96 -11.37 -7.39
N GLY A 221 -9.41 -11.46 -8.60
CA GLY A 221 -9.68 -10.54 -9.71
C GLY A 221 -10.04 -11.24 -11.01
N ALA A 222 -10.74 -12.38 -10.92
CA ALA A 222 -11.32 -13.08 -12.07
C ALA A 222 -12.85 -13.08 -11.97
#